data_AF-A0AAN6Y210-F1
#
_entry.id   AF-A0AAN6Y210-F1
#
_cell.length_a   1.000
_cell.length_b   1.000
_cell.length_c   1.000
_cell.angle_alpha   90.00
_cell.angle_beta   90.00
_cell.angle_gamma   90.00
#
_symmetry.space_group_name_H-M   'P 1'
#
loop_
_entity.id
_entity.type
_entity.pdbx_description
1 polymer ?
#
loop_
_entity_poly.entity_id
_entity_poly.type
_entity_poly.pdbx_seq_one_letter_code
_entity_poly.pdbx_strand_id
1 'polypeptide(L)'
;MAPTTNTNSKCSNPSCPHPESPPSTLSRCARCQSESYCSRACQSAAWKKHKPHCRPMNYVLKFDLHPGKITNPPVSRTLSCPARPEFSFYDLHITLQTAFGWKQMTTFDFAVIDPDFVQKEHDLASMIQFTRRLTMGDHSGAPREYLLRLTDPMTKIKGGAGFHHVDEAVRRLREHPGTEEKMAHMMPLYKFFEDKRWEGKQLVYVYDFGNYWEHFMTLYKCVDGTGHYVAEDVGSWKGWEELKKAYRTTKPTKVQEERKTWFETRAANRDPKGLYGQRVHLFDKALCTKQLTDMWDIIPQLNHYSKTEPERFNQMMKRNEEARKELGPWGYGLSLWRQ
;
A
#
# COMPACT_ATOMS: atom_id res chain seq x y z
N MET A 1 -20.46 7.14 -46.76
CA MET A 1 -21.40 7.21 -45.62
C MET A 1 -20.78 6.42 -44.49
N ALA A 2 -20.44 7.06 -43.38
CA ALA A 2 -19.90 6.38 -42.20
C ALA A 2 -21.04 5.68 -41.43
N PRO A 3 -20.82 4.48 -40.86
CA PRO A 3 -21.86 3.79 -40.09
C PRO A 3 -22.10 4.52 -38.78
N THR A 4 -23.32 5.03 -38.57
CA THR A 4 -23.79 5.56 -37.30
C THR A 4 -23.89 4.43 -36.29
N THR A 5 -22.92 4.33 -35.39
CA THR A 5 -23.00 3.41 -34.26
C THR A 5 -24.14 3.85 -33.34
N ASN A 6 -25.17 3.01 -33.21
CA ASN A 6 -26.27 3.24 -32.28
C ASN A 6 -25.75 3.07 -30.85
N THR A 7 -25.47 4.18 -30.16
CA THR A 7 -24.92 4.20 -28.79
C THR A 7 -25.99 4.34 -27.71
N ASN A 8 -27.27 4.06 -28.01
CA ASN A 8 -28.33 4.18 -27.02
C ASN A 8 -28.16 3.17 -25.87
N SER A 9 -28.45 3.61 -24.65
CA SER A 9 -28.38 2.79 -23.44
C SER A 9 -29.77 2.65 -22.83
N LYS A 10 -30.09 1.44 -22.34
CA LYS A 10 -31.37 1.14 -21.70
C LYS A 10 -31.30 1.47 -20.20
N CYS A 11 -32.44 1.91 -19.65
CA CYS A 11 -32.58 2.05 -18.20
C CYS A 11 -32.46 0.68 -17.50
N SER A 12 -31.68 0.63 -16.43
CA SER A 12 -31.47 -0.55 -15.57
C SER A 12 -32.71 -0.98 -14.77
N ASN A 13 -33.81 -0.22 -14.81
CA ASN A 13 -35.09 -0.68 -14.29
C ASN A 13 -35.78 -1.56 -15.34
N PRO A 14 -35.96 -2.88 -15.09
CA PRO A 14 -36.57 -3.78 -16.06
C PRO A 14 -38.03 -3.44 -16.36
N SER A 15 -38.71 -2.68 -15.48
CA SER A 15 -40.09 -2.22 -15.67
C SER A 15 -40.16 -0.77 -16.16
N CYS A 16 -39.05 -0.22 -16.68
CA CYS A 16 -39.04 1.14 -17.22
C CYS A 16 -39.90 1.23 -18.50
N PRO A 17 -40.88 2.16 -18.57
CA PRO A 17 -41.70 2.33 -19.76
C PRO A 17 -41.00 3.16 -20.86
N HIS A 18 -39.83 3.75 -20.56
CA HIS A 18 -39.11 4.60 -21.53
C HIS A 18 -38.28 3.77 -22.50
N PRO A 19 -38.25 4.14 -23.79
CA PRO A 19 -37.39 3.51 -24.80
C PRO A 19 -35.91 3.77 -24.52
N GLU A 20 -35.03 3.08 -25.23
CA GLU A 20 -33.58 3.29 -25.15
C GLU A 20 -33.26 4.77 -25.39
N SER A 21 -32.46 5.35 -24.51
CA SER A 21 -32.15 6.78 -24.52
C SER A 21 -30.64 6.98 -24.73
N PRO A 22 -30.21 8.15 -25.21
CA PRO A 22 -28.79 8.48 -25.24
C PRO A 22 -28.16 8.31 -23.85
N PRO A 23 -26.92 7.81 -23.72
CA PRO A 23 -26.28 7.60 -22.41
C PRO A 23 -26.18 8.86 -21.56
N SER A 24 -26.16 10.04 -22.20
CA SER A 24 -26.11 11.36 -21.56
C SER A 24 -27.39 11.73 -20.80
N THR A 25 -28.52 11.08 -21.06
CA THR A 25 -29.81 11.37 -20.39
C THR A 25 -30.11 10.43 -19.23
N LEU A 26 -29.28 9.40 -18.99
CA LEU A 26 -29.44 8.49 -17.86
C LEU A 26 -28.56 8.91 -16.68
N SER A 27 -29.15 8.92 -15.48
CA SER A 27 -28.42 9.14 -14.23
C SER A 27 -27.84 7.83 -13.71
N ARG A 28 -26.52 7.78 -13.55
CA ARG A 28 -25.83 6.62 -12.95
C ARG A 28 -26.09 6.54 -11.45
N CYS A 29 -26.15 5.32 -10.92
CA CYS A 29 -26.17 5.11 -9.48
C CYS A 29 -24.96 5.79 -8.83
N ALA A 30 -25.19 6.73 -7.91
CA ALA A 30 -24.11 7.51 -7.28
C ALA A 30 -23.09 6.65 -6.53
N ARG A 31 -23.50 5.45 -6.05
CA ARG A 31 -22.65 4.54 -5.30
C ARG A 31 -21.73 3.70 -6.19
N CYS A 32 -22.32 2.95 -7.12
CA CYS A 32 -21.58 1.96 -7.92
C CYS A 32 -21.27 2.42 -9.35
N GLN A 33 -21.97 3.44 -9.84
CA GLN A 33 -21.90 3.96 -11.22
C GLN A 33 -22.11 2.91 -12.34
N SER A 34 -22.45 1.66 -12.02
CA SER A 34 -22.61 0.55 -12.96
C SER A 34 -24.02 0.46 -13.56
N GLU A 35 -25.04 0.89 -12.81
CA GLU A 35 -26.43 0.92 -13.26
C GLU A 35 -26.85 2.35 -13.59
N SER A 36 -27.68 2.51 -14.63
CA SER A 36 -28.12 3.82 -15.13
C SER A 36 -29.65 3.89 -15.19
N TYR A 37 -30.23 4.97 -14.67
CA TYR A 37 -31.68 5.13 -14.56
C TYR A 37 -32.14 6.42 -15.21
N CYS A 38 -33.29 6.41 -15.88
CA CYS A 38 -33.88 7.63 -16.44
C CYS A 38 -34.41 8.56 -15.36
N SER A 39 -34.68 8.05 -14.15
CA SER A 39 -35.20 8.83 -13.03
C SER A 39 -34.90 8.15 -11.69
N ARG A 40 -35.00 8.93 -10.61
CA ARG A 40 -34.92 8.43 -9.23
C ARG A 40 -36.02 7.40 -8.93
N ALA A 41 -37.21 7.55 -9.51
CA ALA A 41 -38.29 6.59 -9.39
C ALA A 41 -37.91 5.22 -9.97
N CYS A 42 -37.28 5.20 -11.14
CA CYS A 42 -36.76 3.95 -11.73
C CYS A 42 -35.65 3.32 -10.89
N GLN A 43 -34.75 4.13 -10.31
CA GLN A 43 -33.72 3.63 -9.40
C GLN A 43 -34.34 2.97 -8.16
N SER A 44 -35.30 3.63 -7.51
CA SER A 44 -36.00 3.10 -6.32
C SER A 44 -36.77 1.83 -6.64
N ALA A 45 -37.48 1.77 -7.77
CA ALA A 45 -38.21 0.58 -8.21
C ALA A 45 -37.27 -0.62 -8.46
N ALA A 46 -36.09 -0.37 -9.04
CA ALA A 46 -35.09 -1.40 -9.28
C ALA A 46 -34.27 -1.76 -8.03
N TRP A 47 -34.37 -0.98 -6.93
CA TRP A 47 -33.45 -1.06 -5.80
C TRP A 47 -33.40 -2.45 -5.14
N LYS A 48 -34.55 -3.14 -5.01
CA LYS A 48 -34.58 -4.48 -4.41
C LYS A 48 -33.69 -5.49 -5.16
N LYS A 49 -33.61 -5.39 -6.50
CA LYS A 49 -32.75 -6.22 -7.35
C LYS A 49 -31.32 -5.67 -7.46
N HIS A 50 -31.16 -4.35 -7.42
CA HIS A 50 -29.86 -3.69 -7.53
C HIS A 50 -29.02 -3.80 -6.24
N LYS A 51 -29.64 -3.59 -5.06
CA LYS A 51 -28.98 -3.50 -3.75
C LYS A 51 -27.98 -4.63 -3.45
N PRO A 52 -28.29 -5.93 -3.73
CA PRO A 52 -27.35 -7.02 -3.44
C PRO A 52 -26.02 -6.94 -4.20
N HIS A 53 -26.00 -6.27 -5.36
CA HIS A 53 -24.84 -6.17 -6.24
C HIS A 53 -24.28 -4.74 -6.34
N CYS A 54 -24.93 -3.77 -5.69
CA CYS A 54 -24.52 -2.37 -5.64
C CYS A 54 -23.30 -2.20 -4.73
N ARG A 55 -22.09 -2.17 -5.31
CA ARG A 55 -20.83 -1.98 -4.58
C ARG A 55 -20.28 -0.56 -4.84
N PRO A 56 -19.76 0.13 -3.81
CA PRO A 56 -19.10 1.41 -4.01
C PRO A 56 -17.91 1.28 -4.97
N MET A 57 -17.66 2.34 -5.73
CA MET A 57 -16.45 2.43 -6.57
C MET A 57 -15.20 2.27 -5.71
N ASN A 58 -14.20 1.58 -6.25
CA ASN A 58 -12.91 1.43 -5.59
C ASN A 58 -12.32 2.82 -5.28
N TYR A 59 -11.67 2.91 -4.11
CA TYR A 59 -10.72 3.98 -3.86
C TYR A 59 -9.56 3.85 -4.79
N VAL A 60 -8.96 4.99 -5.03
CA VAL A 60 -7.91 5.01 -5.99
C VAL A 60 -6.80 5.91 -5.55
N LEU A 61 -5.64 5.30 -5.41
CA LEU A 61 -4.59 5.78 -4.53
C LEU A 61 -3.28 5.76 -5.28
N LYS A 62 -2.63 6.91 -5.40
CA LYS A 62 -1.27 7.04 -5.92
C LYS A 62 -0.30 7.07 -4.76
N PHE A 63 0.72 6.24 -4.84
CA PHE A 63 1.83 6.15 -3.91
C PHE A 63 3.09 6.52 -4.65
N ASP A 64 3.68 7.65 -4.25
CA ASP A 64 4.99 8.07 -4.73
C ASP A 64 6.03 7.66 -3.69
N LEU A 65 7.03 6.88 -4.11
CA LEU A 65 8.12 6.47 -3.23
C LEU A 65 9.14 7.62 -3.14
N HIS A 66 9.27 8.20 -1.95
CA HIS A 66 10.18 9.30 -1.63
C HIS A 66 10.22 10.42 -2.71
N PRO A 67 9.07 11.08 -2.98
CA PRO A 67 8.96 12.13 -3.98
C PRO A 67 9.98 13.25 -3.72
N GLY A 68 10.56 13.78 -4.80
CA GLY A 68 11.63 14.78 -4.73
C GLY A 68 13.03 14.20 -4.44
N LYS A 69 13.14 12.97 -3.93
CA LYS A 69 14.42 12.25 -3.80
C LYS A 69 14.62 11.21 -4.90
N ILE A 70 13.58 10.42 -5.19
CA ILE A 70 13.59 9.45 -6.29
C ILE A 70 12.85 10.06 -7.48
N THR A 71 13.59 10.67 -8.41
CA THR A 71 12.99 11.50 -9.48
C THR A 71 13.36 11.09 -10.89
N ASN A 72 14.39 10.27 -11.10
CA ASN A 72 14.81 9.86 -12.43
C ASN A 72 15.13 8.35 -12.49
N PRO A 73 14.21 7.49 -12.97
CA PRO A 73 12.78 7.77 -12.98
C PRO A 73 12.22 7.81 -11.56
N PRO A 74 11.07 8.50 -11.36
CA PRO A 74 10.30 8.34 -10.14
C PRO A 74 9.72 6.93 -10.08
N VAL A 75 9.62 6.39 -8.86
CA VAL A 75 8.97 5.11 -8.62
C VAL A 75 7.61 5.39 -7.98
N SER A 76 6.54 5.05 -8.68
CA SER A 76 5.18 5.27 -8.19
C SER A 76 4.24 4.12 -8.55
N ARG A 77 3.23 3.89 -7.71
CA ARG A 77 2.14 2.94 -7.98
C ARG A 77 0.82 3.65 -7.77
N THR A 78 -0.05 3.58 -8.76
CA THR A 78 -1.46 3.89 -8.56
C THR A 78 -2.17 2.57 -8.33
N LEU A 79 -3.07 2.48 -7.34
CA LEU A 79 -3.78 1.25 -6.94
C LEU A 79 -5.30 1.48 -6.90
N SER A 80 -6.06 0.50 -7.39
CA SER A 80 -7.53 0.45 -7.33
C SER A 80 -7.95 -0.43 -6.17
N CYS A 81 -8.23 0.19 -5.03
CA CYS A 81 -8.46 -0.47 -3.76
C CYS A 81 -9.96 -0.57 -3.47
N PRO A 82 -10.49 -1.75 -3.13
CA PRO A 82 -11.91 -1.91 -2.82
C PRO A 82 -12.40 -0.95 -1.73
N ALA A 83 -13.49 -0.23 -1.99
CA ALA A 83 -14.18 0.60 -0.99
C ALA A 83 -15.16 -0.22 -0.13
N ARG A 84 -14.76 -1.43 0.26
CA ARG A 84 -15.66 -2.38 0.94
C ARG A 84 -15.31 -2.51 2.42
N PRO A 85 -16.27 -2.89 3.29
CA PRO A 85 -16.02 -3.01 4.72
C PRO A 85 -14.93 -4.02 5.10
N GLU A 86 -14.66 -4.99 4.23
CA GLU A 86 -13.66 -6.03 4.47
C GLU A 86 -12.25 -5.59 4.07
N PHE A 87 -12.07 -4.51 3.30
CA PHE A 87 -10.74 -4.08 2.86
C PHE A 87 -10.17 -3.05 3.84
N SER A 88 -9.14 -3.45 4.58
CA SER A 88 -8.47 -2.68 5.64
C SER A 88 -7.17 -2.04 5.19
N PHE A 89 -6.56 -1.22 6.06
CA PHE A 89 -5.20 -0.72 5.83
C PHE A 89 -4.14 -1.83 5.84
N TYR A 90 -4.40 -2.95 6.52
CA TYR A 90 -3.52 -4.12 6.41
C TYR A 90 -3.61 -4.72 5.00
N ASP A 91 -4.80 -4.86 4.41
CA ASP A 91 -4.95 -5.32 3.03
C ASP A 91 -4.31 -4.35 2.02
N LEU A 92 -4.39 -3.05 2.29
CA LEU A 92 -3.68 -2.04 1.51
C LEU A 92 -2.16 -2.21 1.60
N HIS A 93 -1.62 -2.49 2.80
CA HIS A 93 -0.20 -2.81 2.97
C HIS A 93 0.21 -4.01 2.12
N ILE A 94 -0.54 -5.12 2.19
CA ILE A 94 -0.24 -6.31 1.37
C ILE A 94 -0.31 -5.98 -0.14
N THR A 95 -1.31 -5.19 -0.55
CA THR A 95 -1.45 -4.71 -1.93
C THR A 95 -0.23 -3.90 -2.38
N LEU A 96 0.28 -3.02 -1.51
CA LEU A 96 1.48 -2.22 -1.76
C LEU A 96 2.72 -3.10 -1.89
N GLN A 97 2.92 -4.04 -0.96
CA GLN A 97 4.02 -5.00 -1.02
C GLN A 97 4.05 -5.71 -2.36
N THR A 98 2.89 -6.22 -2.81
CA THR A 98 2.77 -6.85 -4.13
C THR A 98 3.07 -5.88 -5.28
N ALA A 99 2.48 -4.69 -5.26
CA ALA A 99 2.65 -3.71 -6.35
C ALA A 99 4.09 -3.19 -6.48
N PHE A 100 4.81 -3.09 -5.37
CA PHE A 100 6.22 -2.72 -5.32
C PHE A 100 7.16 -3.93 -5.40
N GLY A 101 6.65 -5.15 -5.64
CA GLY A 101 7.48 -6.35 -5.77
C GLY A 101 8.29 -6.66 -4.50
N TRP A 102 7.81 -6.22 -3.34
CA TRP A 102 8.43 -6.43 -2.05
C TRP A 102 8.03 -7.76 -1.43
N LYS A 103 8.90 -8.26 -0.57
CA LYS A 103 8.72 -9.51 0.15
C LYS A 103 8.24 -9.12 1.53
N GLN A 104 7.00 -9.47 1.88
CA GLN A 104 6.26 -9.14 3.11
C GLN A 104 6.99 -9.53 4.42
N MET A 105 8.14 -8.92 4.68
CA MET A 105 9.15 -9.40 5.62
C MET A 105 9.45 -8.39 6.74
N THR A 106 8.95 -7.16 6.67
CA THR A 106 9.30 -6.10 7.64
C THR A 106 8.09 -5.33 8.15
N THR A 107 8.30 -4.59 9.24
CA THR A 107 7.29 -3.77 9.92
C THR A 107 6.82 -2.60 9.05
N PHE A 108 5.60 -2.13 9.31
CA PHE A 108 5.04 -0.97 8.62
C PHE A 108 4.13 -0.13 9.53
N ASP A 109 3.90 1.11 9.11
CA ASP A 109 2.74 1.88 9.56
C ASP A 109 2.20 2.78 8.44
N PHE A 110 0.96 3.23 8.63
CA PHE A 110 0.44 4.40 7.95
C PHE A 110 0.25 5.53 8.96
N ALA A 111 0.57 6.76 8.61
CA ALA A 111 0.44 7.88 9.53
C ALA A 111 -0.14 9.11 8.83
N VAL A 112 -1.07 9.79 9.49
CA VAL A 112 -1.57 11.10 9.06
C VAL A 112 -0.66 12.16 9.65
N ILE A 113 0.05 12.90 8.79
CA ILE A 113 0.95 13.97 9.24
C ILE A 113 0.13 15.05 9.95
N ASP A 114 0.63 15.50 11.10
CA ASP A 114 0.12 16.70 11.74
C ASP A 114 0.57 17.92 10.93
N PRO A 115 -0.36 18.69 10.32
CA PRO A 115 0.01 19.87 9.53
C PRO A 115 0.72 20.94 10.37
N ASP A 116 0.56 20.92 11.70
CA ASP A 116 1.24 21.84 12.61
C ASP A 116 2.64 21.35 13.00
N PHE A 117 3.04 20.14 12.56
CA PHE A 117 4.38 19.62 12.80
C PHE A 117 5.41 20.38 11.97
N VAL A 118 6.33 21.04 12.67
CA VAL A 118 7.50 21.67 12.06
C VAL A 118 8.72 20.89 12.48
N GLN A 119 9.38 20.24 11.51
CA GLN A 119 10.66 19.60 11.75
C GLN A 119 11.70 20.69 12.04
N LYS A 120 12.13 20.79 13.28
CA LYS A 120 13.18 21.74 13.67
C LYS A 120 14.53 21.19 13.22
N GLU A 121 15.33 22.06 12.61
CA GLU A 121 16.75 21.77 12.40
C GLU A 121 17.44 21.77 13.77
N HIS A 122 18.01 20.63 14.12
CA HIS A 122 18.79 20.45 15.33
C HIS A 122 20.24 20.15 14.94
N ASP A 123 21.20 20.64 15.73
CA ASP A 123 22.58 20.19 15.60
C ASP A 123 22.69 18.68 15.85
N LEU A 124 23.78 18.07 15.38
CA LEU A 124 23.97 16.62 15.44
C LEU A 124 23.93 16.07 16.87
N ALA A 125 24.43 16.81 17.87
CA ALA A 125 24.45 16.35 19.25
C ALA A 125 23.04 16.36 19.86
N SER A 126 22.28 17.42 19.60
CA SER A 126 20.87 17.55 19.97
C SER A 126 20.01 16.46 19.32
N MET A 127 20.25 16.16 18.03
CA MET A 127 19.61 15.05 17.33
C MET A 127 19.92 13.70 17.99
N ILE A 128 21.20 13.40 18.26
CA ILE A 128 21.62 12.14 18.89
C ILE A 128 20.97 11.98 20.27
N GLN A 129 20.96 13.03 21.09
CA GLN A 129 20.33 13.00 22.41
C GLN A 129 18.82 12.80 22.32
N PHE A 130 18.14 13.49 21.40
CA PHE A 130 16.71 13.35 21.17
C PHE A 130 16.35 11.94 20.70
N THR A 131 17.03 11.41 19.68
CA THR A 131 16.88 10.03 19.19
C THR A 131 17.13 9.00 20.29
N ARG A 132 18.14 9.21 21.15
CA ARG A 132 18.43 8.31 22.27
C ARG A 132 17.30 8.30 23.31
N ARG A 133 16.70 9.45 23.63
CA ARG A 133 15.55 9.49 24.55
C ARG A 133 14.34 8.74 24.00
N LEU A 134 14.01 9.01 22.73
CA LEU A 134 12.90 8.34 22.05
C LEU A 134 13.10 6.82 21.96
N THR A 135 14.28 6.33 21.59
CA THR A 135 14.54 4.87 21.53
C THR A 135 14.47 4.19 22.91
N MET A 136 14.68 4.93 23.99
CA MET A 136 14.49 4.48 25.37
C MET A 136 13.03 4.55 25.85
N GLY A 137 12.10 5.07 25.03
CA GLY A 137 10.69 5.23 25.37
C GLY A 137 10.34 6.52 26.12
N ASP A 138 11.29 7.46 26.25
CA ASP A 138 11.02 8.79 26.79
C ASP A 138 10.58 9.73 25.67
N HIS A 139 9.27 9.92 25.57
CA HIS A 139 8.63 10.81 24.61
C HIS A 139 8.32 12.20 25.21
N SER A 140 8.82 12.50 26.41
CA SER A 140 8.52 13.78 27.08
C SER A 140 9.02 14.98 26.27
N GLY A 141 8.09 15.89 25.96
CA GLY A 141 8.38 17.10 25.16
C GLY A 141 8.63 16.84 23.67
N ALA A 142 8.48 15.61 23.17
CA ALA A 142 8.52 15.34 21.75
C ALA A 142 7.28 15.96 21.07
N PRO A 143 7.44 16.73 19.98
CA PRO A 143 6.31 17.28 19.24
C PRO A 143 5.48 16.14 18.65
N ARG A 144 4.17 16.38 18.52
CA ARG A 144 3.26 15.46 17.83
C ARG A 144 3.50 15.56 16.34
N GLU A 145 4.12 14.53 15.77
CA GLU A 145 4.38 14.46 14.33
C GLU A 145 3.17 13.95 13.54
N TYR A 146 2.36 13.09 14.17
CA TYR A 146 1.22 12.44 13.51
C TYR A 146 -0.07 12.62 14.30
N LEU A 147 -1.17 12.86 13.60
CA LEU A 147 -2.52 12.90 14.20
C LEU A 147 -3.08 11.51 14.47
N LEU A 148 -2.77 10.56 13.59
CA LEU A 148 -3.18 9.16 13.66
C LEU A 148 -2.06 8.29 13.11
N ARG A 149 -1.76 7.17 13.78
CA ARG A 149 -0.94 6.07 13.26
C ARG A 149 -1.74 4.77 13.20
N LEU A 150 -1.62 4.08 12.09
CA LEU A 150 -2.15 2.75 11.84
C LEU A 150 -0.98 1.76 11.82
N THR A 151 -0.80 1.05 12.92
CA THR A 151 0.39 0.23 13.18
C THR A 151 0.22 -1.20 12.67
N ASP A 152 1.34 -1.83 12.30
CA ASP A 152 1.41 -3.25 11.99
C ASP A 152 0.90 -4.11 13.18
N PRO A 153 -0.12 -4.97 12.97
CA PRO A 153 -0.64 -5.84 14.03
C PRO A 153 0.35 -6.86 14.58
N MET A 154 1.40 -7.19 13.82
CA MET A 154 2.39 -8.19 14.23
C MET A 154 3.35 -7.69 15.32
N THR A 155 3.39 -6.37 15.57
CA THR A 155 4.32 -5.75 16.54
C THR A 155 3.98 -5.99 18.01
N LYS A 156 2.78 -6.51 18.34
CA LYS A 156 2.37 -6.78 19.73
C LYS A 156 2.52 -8.24 20.17
N ILE A 157 3.01 -9.14 19.32
CA ILE A 157 3.30 -10.53 19.71
C ILE A 157 4.58 -10.53 20.54
N LYS A 158 4.44 -10.53 21.87
CA LYS A 158 5.57 -10.64 22.81
C LYS A 158 6.31 -11.96 22.59
N GLY A 159 7.61 -11.91 22.30
CA GLY A 159 8.51 -13.06 22.44
C GLY A 159 9.21 -13.61 21.18
N GLY A 160 9.18 -12.93 20.03
CA GLY A 160 10.06 -13.31 18.92
C GLY A 160 11.50 -12.87 19.17
N ALA A 161 12.47 -13.76 19.06
CA ALA A 161 13.91 -13.42 19.12
C ALA A 161 14.48 -13.31 17.70
N GLY A 162 15.31 -12.29 17.44
CA GLY A 162 16.21 -12.25 16.27
C GLY A 162 16.33 -10.91 15.55
N PHE A 163 15.21 -10.24 15.22
CA PHE A 163 15.18 -8.99 14.43
C PHE A 163 14.47 -7.82 15.12
N HIS A 164 13.96 -8.02 16.34
CA HIS A 164 13.07 -7.07 17.00
C HIS A 164 13.73 -5.80 17.53
N HIS A 165 15.05 -5.72 17.72
CA HIS A 165 15.67 -4.56 18.38
C HIS A 165 15.71 -3.30 17.50
N VAL A 166 15.97 -3.44 16.20
CA VAL A 166 16.01 -2.29 15.26
C VAL A 166 14.59 -1.80 14.99
N ASP A 167 13.67 -2.72 14.69
CA ASP A 167 12.26 -2.39 14.45
C ASP A 167 11.59 -1.80 15.70
N GLU A 168 11.89 -2.31 16.90
CA GLU A 168 11.38 -1.75 18.15
C GLU A 168 11.97 -0.35 18.45
N ALA A 169 13.27 -0.16 18.20
CA ALA A 169 13.90 1.14 18.38
C ALA A 169 13.30 2.19 17.43
N VAL A 170 13.12 1.84 16.15
CA VAL A 170 12.52 2.74 15.15
C VAL A 170 11.02 2.91 15.39
N ARG A 171 10.31 1.89 15.87
CA ARG A 171 8.91 2.00 16.29
C ARG A 171 8.75 3.10 17.36
N ARG A 172 9.63 3.10 18.37
CA ARG A 172 9.65 4.13 19.41
C ARG A 172 10.04 5.50 18.86
N LEU A 173 10.96 5.59 17.90
CA LEU A 173 11.25 6.88 17.24
C LEU A 173 10.02 7.55 16.62
N ARG A 174 9.01 6.75 16.25
CA ARG A 174 7.78 7.20 15.61
C ARG A 174 6.61 7.34 16.60
N GLU A 175 6.80 7.00 17.88
CA GLU A 175 5.81 7.22 18.94
C GLU A 175 5.90 8.66 19.43
N HIS A 176 4.77 9.37 19.42
CA HIS A 176 4.69 10.76 19.87
C HIS A 176 3.53 10.97 20.85
N PRO A 177 3.68 11.86 21.85
CA PRO A 177 2.60 12.19 22.77
C PRO A 177 1.40 12.77 22.00
N GLY A 178 0.21 12.29 22.31
CA GLY A 178 -1.04 12.78 21.71
C GLY A 178 -1.32 12.31 20.29
N THR A 179 -0.52 11.38 19.75
CA THR A 179 -0.84 10.65 18.51
C THR A 179 -1.81 9.50 18.83
N GLU A 180 -2.96 9.46 18.15
CA GLU A 180 -3.88 8.32 18.24
C GLU A 180 -3.28 7.11 17.51
N GLU A 181 -3.26 5.92 18.13
CA GLU A 181 -2.78 4.69 17.48
C GLU A 181 -3.89 3.65 17.35
N LYS A 182 -3.98 3.01 16.18
CA LYS A 182 -4.89 1.90 15.89
C LYS A 182 -4.17 0.81 15.11
N MET A 183 -4.65 -0.42 15.19
CA MET A 183 -4.13 -1.51 14.36
C MET A 183 -4.63 -1.37 12.92
N ALA A 184 -3.74 -1.55 11.94
CA ALA A 184 -4.07 -1.38 10.53
C ALA A 184 -5.22 -2.30 10.05
N HIS A 185 -5.30 -3.54 10.55
CA HIS A 185 -6.40 -4.47 10.21
C HIS A 185 -7.76 -4.07 10.81
N MET A 186 -7.76 -3.21 11.83
CA MET A 186 -8.98 -2.70 12.48
C MET A 186 -9.53 -1.43 11.83
N MET A 187 -8.80 -0.85 10.87
CA MET A 187 -9.22 0.34 10.12
C MET A 187 -9.61 -0.06 8.69
N PRO A 188 -10.90 -0.20 8.37
CA PRO A 188 -11.36 -0.30 7.00
C PRO A 188 -11.02 0.96 6.21
N LEU A 189 -10.64 0.79 4.95
CA LEU A 189 -10.22 1.89 4.09
C LEU A 189 -11.33 2.93 3.90
N TYR A 190 -12.56 2.46 3.71
CA TYR A 190 -13.72 3.36 3.52
C TYR A 190 -13.99 4.23 4.75
N LYS A 191 -13.82 3.67 5.95
CA LYS A 191 -14.05 4.38 7.21
C LYS A 191 -13.07 5.53 7.38
N PHE A 192 -11.83 5.37 6.92
CA PHE A 192 -10.86 6.44 6.92
C PHE A 192 -11.21 7.53 5.90
N PHE A 193 -11.50 7.17 4.65
CA PHE A 193 -11.77 8.16 3.60
C PHE A 193 -13.11 8.89 3.74
N GLU A 194 -14.08 8.31 4.44
CA GLU A 194 -15.38 8.96 4.73
C GLU A 194 -15.34 9.83 5.99
N ASP A 195 -14.29 9.71 6.82
CA ASP A 195 -14.13 10.51 8.02
C ASP A 195 -13.56 11.89 7.66
N LYS A 196 -14.40 12.91 7.85
CA LYS A 196 -14.09 14.31 7.55
C LYS A 196 -12.89 14.85 8.30
N ARG A 197 -12.48 14.23 9.40
CA ARG A 197 -11.24 14.60 10.13
C ARG A 197 -9.99 14.41 9.28
N TRP A 198 -10.00 13.50 8.31
CA TRP A 198 -8.83 13.16 7.49
C TRP A 198 -8.87 13.79 6.09
N GLU A 199 -9.96 14.47 5.73
CA GLU A 199 -10.12 15.08 4.41
C GLU A 199 -9.01 16.13 4.16
N GLY A 200 -8.33 16.00 3.02
CA GLY A 200 -7.24 16.89 2.61
C GLY A 200 -5.92 16.71 3.37
N LYS A 201 -5.84 15.80 4.36
CA LYS A 201 -4.61 15.55 5.11
C LYS A 201 -3.66 14.61 4.37
N GLN A 202 -2.37 14.80 4.59
CA GLN A 202 -1.33 13.96 4.00
C GLN A 202 -1.19 12.66 4.79
N LEU A 203 -1.25 11.53 4.07
CA LEU A 203 -0.98 10.20 4.62
C LEU A 203 0.39 9.72 4.13
N VAL A 204 1.20 9.26 5.05
CA VAL A 204 2.48 8.60 4.78
C VAL A 204 2.35 7.11 5.07
N TYR A 205 2.91 6.29 4.19
CA TYR A 205 3.12 4.86 4.41
C TYR A 205 4.63 4.61 4.57
N VAL A 206 5.04 4.11 5.74
CA VAL A 206 6.43 3.73 5.99
C VAL A 206 6.53 2.22 6.04
N TYR A 207 7.46 1.68 5.26
CA TYR A 207 7.78 0.26 5.21
C TYR A 207 9.26 0.05 5.50
N ASP A 208 9.57 -1.07 6.16
CA ASP A 208 10.92 -1.44 6.56
C ASP A 208 11.58 -0.34 7.38
N PHE A 209 11.33 -0.38 8.69
CA PHE A 209 11.85 0.60 9.62
C PHE A 209 13.39 0.67 9.66
N GLY A 210 14.09 -0.41 9.28
CA GLY A 210 15.55 -0.42 9.13
C GLY A 210 16.06 0.38 7.93
N ASN A 211 15.33 0.35 6.80
CA ASN A 211 15.70 1.05 5.56
C ASN A 211 14.92 2.35 5.29
N TYR A 212 13.86 2.60 6.06
CA TYR A 212 13.07 3.83 6.10
C TYR A 212 12.48 4.23 4.73
N TRP A 213 11.65 3.37 4.15
CA TRP A 213 10.96 3.69 2.89
C TRP A 213 9.70 4.51 3.13
N GLU A 214 9.79 5.83 2.91
CA GLU A 214 8.63 6.72 2.96
C GLU A 214 7.89 6.78 1.62
N HIS A 215 6.57 6.62 1.69
CA HIS A 215 5.66 6.88 0.57
C HIS A 215 4.68 7.96 0.93
N PHE A 216 4.46 8.87 0.00
CA PHE A 216 3.43 9.89 0.13
C PHE A 216 2.23 9.47 -0.70
N MET A 217 1.07 9.39 -0.05
CA MET A 217 -0.17 8.96 -0.70
C MET A 217 -0.98 10.18 -1.16
N THR A 218 -1.44 10.16 -2.41
CA THR A 218 -2.43 11.12 -2.94
C THR A 218 -3.57 10.37 -3.62
N LEU A 219 -4.83 10.77 -3.40
CA LEU A 219 -6.03 10.09 -3.94
C LEU A 219 -6.18 10.36 -5.46
N TYR A 220 -5.94 9.36 -6.32
CA TYR A 220 -6.20 9.41 -7.77
C TYR A 220 -6.56 8.05 -8.37
N LYS A 221 -7.43 8.05 -9.39
CA LYS A 221 -7.82 6.88 -10.22
C LYS A 221 -6.60 6.09 -10.74
N CYS A 222 -6.62 4.76 -10.66
CA CYS A 222 -5.53 3.81 -10.82
C CYS A 222 -5.85 3.03 -12.06
N VAL A 223 -4.99 3.29 -13.02
CA VAL A 223 -4.99 2.72 -14.34
C VAL A 223 -3.54 2.57 -14.82
N ASP A 224 -2.52 2.92 -14.00
CA ASP A 224 -1.15 3.15 -14.46
C ASP A 224 -0.08 3.17 -13.33
N GLY A 225 1.20 3.05 -13.68
CA GLY A 225 2.36 3.09 -12.78
C GLY A 225 3.69 3.24 -13.53
N THR A 226 4.75 3.73 -12.86
CA THR A 226 6.04 4.02 -13.51
C THR A 226 7.24 3.55 -12.69
N GLY A 227 8.32 3.20 -13.39
CA GLY A 227 9.61 2.90 -12.78
C GLY A 227 9.71 1.48 -12.20
N HIS A 228 10.90 0.92 -12.32
CA HIS A 228 11.24 -0.38 -11.76
C HIS A 228 10.99 -0.40 -10.25
N TYR A 229 10.58 -1.55 -9.71
CA TYR A 229 10.48 -1.71 -8.27
C TYR A 229 11.86 -1.58 -7.60
N VAL A 230 11.87 -1.11 -6.36
CA VAL A 230 13.09 -0.90 -5.57
C VAL A 230 13.55 -2.20 -4.93
N ALA A 231 14.85 -2.46 -4.99
CA ALA A 231 15.46 -3.63 -4.39
C ALA A 231 15.32 -3.62 -2.86
N GLU A 232 14.85 -4.73 -2.29
CA GLU A 232 14.84 -4.99 -0.85
C GLU A 232 16.27 -4.91 -0.30
N ASP A 233 16.46 -4.32 0.89
CA ASP A 233 17.76 -4.18 1.57
C ASP A 233 18.83 -3.39 0.80
N VAL A 234 18.44 -2.52 -0.14
CA VAL A 234 19.42 -1.72 -0.92
C VAL A 234 20.07 -0.58 -0.12
N GLY A 235 19.61 -0.32 1.11
CA GLY A 235 20.13 0.74 1.99
C GLY A 235 19.46 2.10 1.74
N SER A 236 18.13 2.15 1.86
CA SER A 236 17.29 3.34 1.68
C SER A 236 17.36 3.97 0.27
N TRP A 237 16.77 5.16 0.11
CA TRP A 237 16.71 5.90 -1.16
C TRP A 237 18.11 6.21 -1.71
N LYS A 238 19.09 6.51 -0.84
CA LYS A 238 20.49 6.71 -1.23
C LYS A 238 21.06 5.45 -1.86
N GLY A 239 20.79 4.30 -1.23
CA GLY A 239 21.12 2.99 -1.74
C GLY A 239 20.61 2.75 -3.15
N TRP A 240 19.32 3.04 -3.36
CA TRP A 240 18.66 2.88 -4.65
C TRP A 240 19.21 3.82 -5.75
N GLU A 241 19.43 5.10 -5.44
CA GLU A 241 20.03 6.04 -6.42
C GLU A 241 21.45 5.64 -6.82
N GLU A 242 22.27 5.19 -5.86
CA GLU A 242 23.62 4.69 -6.16
C GLU A 242 23.58 3.37 -6.96
N LEU A 243 22.59 2.50 -6.76
CA LEU A 243 22.39 1.32 -7.61
C LEU A 243 22.00 1.73 -9.04
N LYS A 244 21.06 2.68 -9.22
CA LYS A 244 20.73 3.22 -10.55
C LYS A 244 21.95 3.85 -11.23
N LYS A 245 22.77 4.58 -10.48
CA LYS A 245 24.02 5.16 -10.97
C LYS A 245 25.02 4.09 -11.39
N ALA A 246 25.13 2.98 -10.66
CA ALA A 246 25.97 1.84 -11.06
C ALA A 246 25.56 1.30 -12.44
N TYR A 247 24.25 1.12 -12.70
CA TYR A 247 23.75 0.66 -14.01
C TYR A 247 23.89 1.69 -15.15
N ARG A 248 23.95 2.98 -14.83
CA ARG A 248 24.18 4.06 -15.82
C ARG A 248 25.66 4.26 -16.16
N THR A 249 26.56 3.81 -15.29
CA THR A 249 28.00 4.04 -15.45
C THR A 249 28.55 3.09 -16.52
N THR A 250 29.20 3.63 -17.54
CA THR A 250 29.76 2.84 -18.65
C THR A 250 30.96 1.98 -18.24
N LYS A 251 31.72 2.41 -17.23
CA LYS A 251 32.83 1.67 -16.63
C LYS A 251 32.67 1.66 -15.09
N PRO A 252 31.84 0.75 -14.55
CA PRO A 252 31.56 0.74 -13.13
C PRO A 252 32.81 0.42 -12.29
N THR A 253 32.90 0.99 -11.10
CA THR A 253 33.92 0.59 -10.11
C THR A 253 33.62 -0.82 -9.58
N LYS A 254 34.60 -1.44 -8.91
CA LYS A 254 34.41 -2.76 -8.28
C LYS A 254 33.20 -2.79 -7.33
N VAL A 255 33.04 -1.75 -6.52
CA VAL A 255 31.89 -1.60 -5.60
C VAL A 255 30.56 -1.49 -6.36
N GLN A 256 30.55 -0.78 -7.49
CA GLN A 256 29.37 -0.68 -8.35
C GLN A 256 29.03 -2.02 -9.01
N GLU A 257 30.02 -2.80 -9.46
CA GLU A 257 29.80 -4.15 -10.01
C GLU A 257 29.29 -5.13 -8.95
N GLU A 258 29.85 -5.09 -7.74
CA GLU A 258 29.38 -5.91 -6.62
C GLU A 258 27.93 -5.59 -6.27
N ARG A 259 27.56 -4.30 -6.28
CA ARG A 259 26.19 -3.85 -6.00
C ARG A 259 25.19 -4.23 -7.10
N LYS A 260 25.59 -4.19 -8.37
CA LYS A 260 24.79 -4.73 -9.50
C LYS A 260 24.60 -6.24 -9.36
N THR A 261 25.68 -6.97 -9.11
CA THR A 261 25.65 -8.43 -8.92
C THR A 261 24.76 -8.83 -7.75
N TRP A 262 24.82 -8.07 -6.64
CA TRP A 262 23.92 -8.27 -5.51
C TRP A 262 22.45 -8.11 -5.92
N PHE A 263 22.08 -7.07 -6.67
CA PHE A 263 20.69 -6.92 -7.10
C PHE A 263 20.25 -8.04 -8.04
N GLU A 264 21.11 -8.50 -8.94
CA GLU A 264 20.78 -9.53 -9.93
C GLU A 264 20.66 -10.93 -9.33
N THR A 265 21.41 -11.22 -8.26
CA THR A 265 21.55 -12.59 -7.75
C THR A 265 21.11 -12.75 -6.30
N ARG A 266 21.12 -11.69 -5.51
CA ARG A 266 21.00 -11.76 -4.05
C ARG A 266 19.94 -10.88 -3.39
N ALA A 267 19.39 -9.85 -4.03
CA ALA A 267 18.26 -9.16 -3.41
C ALA A 267 17.06 -10.12 -3.26
N ALA A 268 16.27 -9.97 -2.19
CA ALA A 268 15.11 -10.85 -1.95
C ALA A 268 14.07 -10.75 -3.09
N ASN A 269 13.97 -9.57 -3.71
CA ASN A 269 13.23 -9.31 -4.93
C ASN A 269 14.14 -9.09 -6.15
N ARG A 270 15.26 -9.81 -6.25
CA ARG A 270 16.21 -9.69 -7.36
C ARG A 270 15.57 -9.71 -8.75
N ASP A 271 16.13 -8.92 -9.65
CA ASP A 271 15.91 -9.04 -11.08
C ASP A 271 17.21 -9.48 -11.77
N PRO A 272 17.33 -10.74 -12.25
CA PRO A 272 18.52 -11.22 -12.95
C PRO A 272 18.87 -10.43 -14.22
N LYS A 273 17.93 -9.66 -14.77
CA LYS A 273 18.16 -8.78 -15.93
C LYS A 273 18.56 -7.36 -15.52
N GLY A 274 18.59 -7.05 -14.22
CA GLY A 274 19.01 -5.78 -13.66
C GLY A 274 18.21 -4.58 -14.20
N LEU A 275 18.84 -3.40 -14.11
CA LEU A 275 18.24 -2.11 -14.50
C LEU A 275 18.80 -1.56 -15.82
N TYR A 276 19.47 -2.39 -16.63
CA TYR A 276 20.15 -1.93 -17.85
C TYR A 276 19.20 -1.21 -18.84
N GLY A 277 19.68 -0.09 -19.39
CA GLY A 277 18.97 0.69 -20.40
C GLY A 277 17.59 1.15 -19.91
N GLN A 278 16.55 0.84 -20.69
CA GLN A 278 15.18 1.26 -20.38
C GLN A 278 14.51 0.45 -19.26
N ARG A 279 15.16 -0.62 -18.76
CA ARG A 279 14.58 -1.47 -17.70
C ARG A 279 14.36 -0.72 -16.40
N VAL A 280 15.15 0.32 -16.11
CA VAL A 280 14.91 1.19 -14.94
C VAL A 280 13.54 1.87 -14.95
N HIS A 281 12.91 2.01 -16.13
CA HIS A 281 11.57 2.57 -16.30
C HIS A 281 10.46 1.51 -16.30
N LEU A 282 10.80 0.23 -16.31
CA LEU A 282 9.87 -0.87 -16.50
C LEU A 282 8.88 -0.98 -15.34
N PHE A 283 7.59 -0.98 -15.66
CA PHE A 283 6.53 -1.42 -14.77
C PHE A 283 5.69 -2.50 -15.47
N ASP A 284 5.74 -3.73 -14.96
CA ASP A 284 4.94 -4.83 -15.51
C ASP A 284 3.52 -4.81 -14.92
N LYS A 285 2.68 -3.98 -15.54
CA LYS A 285 1.27 -3.84 -15.16
C LYS A 285 0.50 -5.16 -15.24
N ALA A 286 0.82 -6.03 -16.20
CA ALA A 286 0.10 -7.30 -16.40
C ALA A 286 0.40 -8.28 -15.27
N LEU A 287 1.68 -8.43 -14.89
CA LEU A 287 2.10 -9.23 -13.76
C LEU A 287 1.50 -8.71 -12.45
N CYS A 288 1.58 -7.39 -12.22
CA CYS A 288 0.98 -6.75 -11.05
C CYS A 288 -0.54 -7.01 -10.97
N THR A 289 -1.25 -6.87 -12.09
CA THR A 289 -2.71 -7.09 -12.14
C THR A 289 -3.07 -8.54 -11.85
N LYS A 290 -2.30 -9.49 -12.40
CA LYS A 290 -2.49 -10.92 -12.13
C LYS A 290 -2.29 -11.24 -10.65
N GLN A 291 -1.18 -10.79 -10.05
CA GLN A 291 -0.89 -11.03 -8.63
C GLN A 291 -1.94 -10.41 -7.71
N LEU A 292 -2.43 -9.21 -8.04
CA LEU A 292 -3.51 -8.57 -7.27
C LEU A 292 -4.84 -9.32 -7.40
N THR A 293 -5.14 -9.87 -8.58
CA THR A 293 -6.35 -10.65 -8.81
C THR A 293 -6.30 -11.98 -8.05
N ASP A 294 -5.18 -12.70 -8.15
CA ASP A 294 -4.94 -13.94 -7.39
C ASP A 294 -5.09 -13.70 -5.87
N MET A 295 -4.63 -12.53 -5.39
CA MET A 295 -4.77 -12.12 -3.99
C MET A 295 -6.22 -11.76 -3.60
N TRP A 296 -6.95 -11.05 -4.47
CA TRP A 296 -8.33 -10.63 -4.20
C TRP A 296 -9.32 -11.80 -4.12
N ASP A 297 -8.99 -12.96 -4.70
CA ASP A 297 -9.77 -14.19 -4.54
C ASP A 297 -9.56 -14.84 -3.15
N ILE A 298 -8.41 -14.59 -2.51
CA ILE A 298 -8.02 -15.17 -1.22
C ILE A 298 -8.44 -14.27 -0.04
N ILE A 299 -8.38 -12.94 -0.19
CA ILE A 299 -8.68 -11.97 0.88
C ILE A 299 -10.06 -12.17 1.55
N PRO A 300 -11.17 -12.41 0.81
CA PRO A 300 -12.47 -12.66 1.43
C PRO A 300 -12.47 -13.90 2.34
N GLN A 301 -11.70 -14.94 1.99
CA GLN A 301 -11.58 -16.16 2.78
C GLN A 301 -10.77 -15.90 4.05
N LEU A 302 -9.67 -15.16 3.95
CA LEU A 302 -8.85 -14.76 5.11
C LEU A 302 -9.59 -13.84 6.09
N ASN A 303 -10.38 -12.90 5.57
CA ASN A 303 -11.19 -12.01 6.38
C ASN A 303 -12.39 -12.69 7.03
N HIS A 304 -12.94 -13.73 6.41
CA HIS A 304 -13.90 -14.59 7.07
C HIS A 304 -13.23 -15.36 8.21
N TYR A 305 -12.09 -15.99 7.91
CA TYR A 305 -11.34 -16.82 8.84
C TYR A 305 -10.82 -16.07 10.07
N SER A 306 -10.34 -14.83 9.90
CA SER A 306 -9.91 -13.97 11.02
C SER A 306 -11.04 -13.58 11.97
N LYS A 307 -12.29 -13.55 11.47
CA LYS A 307 -13.48 -13.20 12.27
C LYS A 307 -14.14 -14.43 12.89
N THR A 308 -14.12 -15.58 12.21
CA THR A 308 -14.80 -16.80 12.68
C THR A 308 -13.90 -17.70 13.51
N GLU A 309 -12.58 -17.68 13.27
CA GLU A 309 -11.60 -18.53 13.96
C GLU A 309 -10.35 -17.72 14.37
N PRO A 310 -10.50 -16.67 15.21
CA PRO A 310 -9.42 -15.73 15.51
C PRO A 310 -8.20 -16.39 16.14
N GLU A 311 -8.36 -17.39 17.00
CA GLU A 311 -7.24 -18.14 17.59
C GLU A 311 -6.46 -18.93 16.53
N ARG A 312 -7.16 -19.51 15.55
CA ARG A 312 -6.54 -20.32 14.50
C ARG A 312 -5.90 -19.45 13.43
N PHE A 313 -6.49 -18.31 13.12
CA PHE A 313 -5.86 -17.24 12.33
C PHE A 313 -4.58 -16.75 13.02
N ASN A 314 -4.62 -16.49 14.33
CA ASN A 314 -3.43 -16.09 15.10
C ASN A 314 -2.36 -17.19 15.12
N GLN A 315 -2.74 -18.47 15.24
CA GLN A 315 -1.81 -19.59 15.13
C GLN A 315 -1.24 -19.76 13.72
N MET A 316 -2.01 -19.48 12.66
CA MET A 316 -1.52 -19.46 11.27
C MET A 316 -0.51 -18.32 11.08
N MET A 317 -0.82 -17.11 11.56
CA MET A 317 0.09 -15.97 11.52
C MET A 317 1.37 -16.25 12.34
N LYS A 318 1.24 -16.93 13.48
CA LYS A 318 2.36 -17.39 14.31
C LYS A 318 3.19 -18.49 13.63
N ARG A 319 2.56 -19.44 12.92
CA ARG A 319 3.29 -20.44 12.11
C ARG A 319 4.00 -19.81 10.93
N ASN A 320 3.40 -18.83 10.27
CA ASN A 320 4.07 -18.01 9.27
C ASN A 320 5.27 -17.27 9.90
N GLU A 321 5.16 -16.82 11.16
CA GLU A 321 6.26 -16.22 11.92
C GLU A 321 7.36 -17.22 12.31
N GLU A 322 7.01 -18.44 12.70
CA GLU A 322 7.97 -19.51 13.01
C GLU A 322 8.69 -19.97 11.74
N ALA A 323 7.98 -20.09 10.61
CA ALA A 323 8.58 -20.33 9.30
C ALA A 323 9.51 -19.18 8.86
N ARG A 324 9.20 -17.92 9.20
CA ARG A 324 10.11 -16.77 9.02
C ARG A 324 11.42 -16.91 9.79
N LYS A 325 11.42 -17.60 10.95
CA LYS A 325 12.61 -17.83 11.79
C LYS A 325 13.50 -18.95 11.24
N GLU A 326 12.92 -19.98 10.64
CA GLU A 326 13.68 -21.15 10.15
C GLU A 326 14.30 -20.97 8.75
N LEU A 327 13.68 -20.16 7.87
CA LEU A 327 14.06 -20.11 6.45
C LEU A 327 14.98 -18.94 6.06
N GLY A 328 15.20 -17.99 6.98
CA GLY A 328 15.95 -16.77 6.67
C GLY A 328 15.32 -15.94 5.54
N PRO A 329 16.01 -14.88 5.04
CA PRO A 329 15.46 -13.90 4.09
C PRO A 329 15.14 -14.44 2.68
N TRP A 330 15.13 -15.77 2.49
CA TRP A 330 15.04 -16.42 1.18
C TRP A 330 13.81 -17.30 0.98
N GLY A 331 12.98 -17.50 2.01
CA GLY A 331 11.85 -18.43 1.95
C GLY A 331 10.49 -17.75 2.05
N TYR A 332 9.97 -17.19 0.94
CA TYR A 332 8.69 -17.60 0.34
C TYR A 332 7.98 -16.53 -0.52
N GLY A 333 7.26 -17.06 -1.52
CA GLY A 333 6.08 -16.45 -2.13
C GLY A 333 4.96 -17.50 -2.21
N LEU A 334 3.75 -17.10 -1.83
CA LEU A 334 2.44 -17.69 -2.17
C LEU A 334 2.11 -19.16 -1.85
N SER A 335 3.05 -20.02 -1.43
CA SER A 335 2.78 -21.47 -1.27
C SER A 335 1.95 -21.86 -0.04
N LEU A 336 1.94 -21.05 1.03
CA LEU A 336 1.23 -21.37 2.28
C LEU A 336 -0.26 -21.02 2.28
N TRP A 337 -0.77 -20.36 1.24
CA TRP A 337 -2.17 -19.92 1.16
C TRP A 337 -3.09 -20.92 0.44
N ARG A 338 -2.57 -22.10 0.06
CA ARG A 338 -3.32 -23.16 -0.67
C ARG A 338 -3.44 -24.48 0.09
N GLN A 339 -2.96 -24.57 1.32
CA GLN A 339 -3.16 -25.72 2.23
C GLN A 339 -4.03 -25.27 3.40
#